data_AF-A0A126SXP4-F1
#
_entry.id   AF-A0A126SXP4-F1
#
_cell.length_a   1.000
_cell.length_b   1.000
_cell.length_c   1.000
_cell.angle_alpha   90.00
_cell.angle_beta   90.00
_cell.angle_gamma   90.00
#
_symmetry.space_group_name_H-M   'P 1'
#
loop_
_entity.id
_entity.type
_entity.pdbx_description
1 polymer ?
#
loop_
_entity_poly.entity_id
_entity_poly.type
_entity_poly.pdbx_seq_one_letter_code
_entity_poly.pdbx_strand_id
1 'polypeptide(L)'
;MPIRRTVTLSDIEREFTKRGDMSFYDDDKRTLAMRVAKMESGSSWSEDPPSRTRHIVGNVRIVGVEGDEIDVEVAFLLYRSRLNTEETTWVGRRADRLRRVNGELRLCAREIYLDQTLIRATNMSTLF
;
A
#
# COMPACT_ATOMS: atom_id res chain seq x y z
N MET A 1 6.05 -1.08 2.97
CA MET A 1 5.44 0.21 3.35
C MET A 1 6.23 0.78 4.53
N PRO A 2 7.28 1.57 4.26
CA PRO A 2 8.11 2.16 5.30
C PRO A 2 7.32 3.13 6.20
N ILE A 3 7.82 3.33 7.41
CA ILE A 3 7.28 4.31 8.35
C ILE A 3 7.85 5.68 7.98
N ARG A 4 6.98 6.70 7.92
CA ARG A 4 7.37 8.10 7.71
C ARG A 4 7.66 8.79 9.04
N ARG A 5 8.67 9.67 9.07
CA ARG A 5 9.09 10.45 10.23
C ARG A 5 9.11 11.93 9.89
N THR A 6 8.80 12.77 10.86
CA THR A 6 9.06 14.21 10.73
C THR A 6 10.56 14.44 10.88
N VAL A 7 11.20 14.91 9.81
CA VAL A 7 12.63 15.20 9.74
C VAL A 7 12.86 16.64 9.27
N THR A 8 14.05 17.16 9.50
CA THR A 8 14.49 18.44 8.94
C THR A 8 14.90 18.26 7.47
N LEU A 9 15.09 19.36 6.73
CA LEU A 9 15.55 19.30 5.34
C LEU A 9 16.93 18.62 5.20
N SER A 10 17.84 18.84 6.16
CA SER A 10 19.15 18.19 6.20
C SER A 10 19.08 16.67 6.40
N ASP A 11 17.96 16.16 6.92
CA ASP A 11 17.73 14.75 7.20
C ASP A 11 16.66 14.13 6.27
N ILE A 12 16.30 14.78 5.15
CA ILE A 12 15.16 14.36 4.31
C ILE A 12 15.29 12.92 3.80
N GLU A 13 16.51 12.43 3.57
CA GLU A 13 16.76 11.03 3.16
C GLU A 13 16.37 10.02 4.24
N ARG A 14 16.19 10.46 5.49
CA ARG A 14 15.79 9.64 6.64
C ARG A 14 14.29 9.72 6.94
N GLU A 15 13.53 10.43 6.10
CA GLU A 15 12.08 10.60 6.24
C GLU A 15 11.37 9.24 6.28
N PHE A 16 11.81 8.26 5.49
CA PHE A 16 11.25 6.91 5.46
C PHE A 16 12.23 5.89 6.07
N THR A 17 11.70 4.87 6.76
CA THR A 17 12.50 3.70 7.17
C THR A 17 13.03 2.94 5.95
N LYS A 18 14.16 2.24 6.10
CA LYS A 18 14.77 1.47 5.01
C LYS A 18 14.20 0.06 4.96
N ARG A 19 14.38 -0.64 3.83
CA ARG A 19 14.05 -2.06 3.74
C ARG A 19 14.83 -2.85 4.80
N GLY A 20 14.16 -3.78 5.48
CA GLY A 20 14.70 -4.53 6.62
C GLY A 20 14.51 -3.86 7.97
N ASP A 21 14.19 -2.56 8.02
CA ASP A 21 13.74 -1.90 9.24
C ASP A 21 12.26 -2.21 9.52
N MET A 22 11.78 -1.75 10.67
CA MET A 22 10.35 -1.75 10.99
C MET A 22 9.53 -1.02 9.91
N SER A 23 8.44 -1.64 9.51
CA SER A 23 7.54 -1.15 8.47
C SER A 23 6.10 -1.60 8.76
N PHE A 24 5.10 -0.95 8.14
CA PHE A 24 3.70 -1.36 8.29
C PHE A 24 3.36 -2.61 7.47
N TYR A 25 4.03 -2.77 6.33
CA TYR A 25 3.92 -3.92 5.44
C TYR A 25 5.32 -4.26 4.94
N ASP A 26 5.76 -5.47 5.20
CA ASP A 26 6.91 -6.11 4.56
C ASP A 26 6.50 -7.56 4.29
N ASP A 27 5.84 -7.76 3.15
CA ASP A 27 5.16 -9.00 2.82
C ASP A 27 5.78 -9.66 1.59
N ASP A 28 6.00 -10.97 1.69
CA ASP A 28 6.32 -11.82 0.55
C ASP A 28 5.04 -12.44 -0.05
N LYS A 29 5.19 -13.25 -1.10
CA LYS A 29 4.03 -13.90 -1.75
C LYS A 29 3.26 -14.80 -0.79
N ARG A 30 3.94 -15.47 0.15
CA ARG A 30 3.34 -16.39 1.12
C ARG A 30 2.55 -15.61 2.17
N THR A 31 3.09 -14.53 2.72
CA THR A 31 2.37 -13.70 3.69
C THR A 31 1.18 -12.98 3.06
N LEU A 32 1.31 -12.51 1.81
CA LEU A 32 0.18 -11.99 1.05
C LEU A 32 -0.91 -13.04 0.85
N ALA A 33 -0.56 -14.29 0.51
CA ALA A 33 -1.54 -15.36 0.38
C ALA A 33 -2.27 -15.65 1.69
N MET A 34 -1.57 -15.62 2.83
CA MET A 34 -2.20 -15.76 4.15
C MET A 34 -3.16 -14.62 4.47
N ARG A 35 -2.84 -13.38 4.08
CA ARG A 35 -3.74 -12.23 4.24
C ARG A 35 -5.02 -12.42 3.43
N VAL A 36 -4.92 -12.87 2.18
CA VAL A 36 -6.07 -13.17 1.32
C VAL A 36 -6.91 -14.28 1.94
N ALA A 37 -6.31 -15.39 2.35
CA ALA A 37 -7.01 -16.50 3.00
C ALA A 37 -7.74 -16.04 4.27
N LYS A 38 -7.13 -15.16 5.07
CA LYS A 38 -7.80 -14.56 6.23
C LYS A 38 -9.02 -13.75 5.82
N MET A 39 -8.91 -12.89 4.80
CA MET A 39 -10.05 -12.09 4.30
C MET A 39 -11.20 -13.00 3.81
N GLU A 40 -10.88 -14.13 3.21
CA GLU A 40 -11.85 -15.10 2.68
C GLU A 40 -12.42 -16.06 3.75
N SER A 41 -11.76 -16.19 4.91
CA SER A 41 -12.09 -17.20 5.93
C SER A 41 -13.44 -17.00 6.64
N GLY A 42 -14.12 -15.86 6.46
CA GLY A 42 -15.32 -15.51 7.21
C GLY A 42 -15.11 -15.25 8.70
N SER A 43 -13.88 -15.40 9.23
CA SER A 43 -13.51 -15.11 10.63
C SER A 43 -12.62 -13.87 10.76
N SER A 44 -12.61 -13.02 9.73
CA SER A 44 -11.88 -11.76 9.74
C SER A 44 -12.73 -10.68 10.42
N TRP A 45 -12.80 -10.69 11.75
CA TRP A 45 -13.62 -9.73 12.52
C TRP A 45 -13.33 -8.25 12.23
N SER A 46 -12.12 -7.92 11.77
CA SER A 46 -11.77 -6.56 11.31
C SER A 46 -12.41 -6.16 9.98
N GLU A 47 -12.90 -7.13 9.22
CA GLU A 47 -13.59 -6.98 7.93
C GLU A 47 -14.94 -7.72 7.92
N ASP A 48 -15.50 -7.98 9.10
CA ASP A 48 -16.88 -8.46 9.26
C ASP A 48 -17.62 -7.54 10.26
N PRO A 49 -18.51 -6.64 9.79
CA PRO A 49 -18.87 -6.43 8.39
C PRO A 49 -17.71 -5.81 7.57
N PRO A 50 -17.70 -5.98 6.23
CA PRO A 50 -16.62 -5.53 5.36
C PRO A 50 -16.54 -4.02 5.28
N SER A 51 -15.31 -3.52 5.18
CA SER A 51 -15.03 -2.12 4.92
C SER A 51 -15.50 -1.71 3.53
N ARG A 52 -16.08 -0.51 3.41
CA ARG A 52 -16.38 0.12 2.12
C ARG A 52 -15.18 0.93 1.69
N THR A 53 -14.48 0.46 0.66
CA THR A 53 -13.22 1.06 0.21
C THR A 53 -13.36 1.70 -1.16
N ARG A 54 -12.69 2.83 -1.36
CA ARG A 54 -12.50 3.45 -2.67
C ARG A 54 -11.03 3.77 -2.87
N HIS A 55 -10.44 3.16 -3.89
CA HIS A 55 -9.10 3.47 -4.36
C HIS A 55 -9.20 4.42 -5.54
N ILE A 56 -8.75 5.66 -5.35
CA ILE A 56 -8.59 6.63 -6.42
C ILE A 56 -7.11 6.68 -6.74
N VAL A 57 -6.77 6.44 -8.01
CA VAL A 57 -5.40 6.46 -8.51
C VAL A 57 -5.26 7.59 -9.50
N GLY A 58 -4.20 8.37 -9.36
CA GLY A 58 -3.89 9.51 -10.21
C GLY A 58 -2.39 9.65 -10.41
N ASN A 59 -1.98 10.67 -11.18
CA ASN A 59 -0.59 11.00 -11.45
C ASN A 59 0.23 9.78 -11.88
N VAL A 60 -0.34 8.95 -12.76
CA VAL A 60 0.30 7.73 -13.24
C VAL A 60 1.47 8.11 -14.13
N ARG A 61 2.68 7.69 -13.74
CA ARG A 61 3.92 7.95 -14.47
C ARG A 61 4.65 6.63 -14.70
N ILE A 62 4.98 6.36 -15.96
CA ILE A 62 5.94 5.31 -16.29
C ILE A 62 7.33 5.93 -16.12
N VAL A 63 8.13 5.40 -15.20
CA VAL A 63 9.46 5.93 -14.87
C VAL A 63 10.59 5.07 -15.43
N GLY A 64 10.28 3.85 -15.87
CA GLY A 64 11.24 2.95 -16.50
C GLY A 64 10.53 1.82 -17.25
N VAL A 65 11.16 1.36 -18.34
CA VAL A 65 10.72 0.17 -19.09
C VAL A 65 11.98 -0.62 -19.47
N GLU A 66 12.05 -1.87 -19.05
CA GLU A 66 13.16 -2.78 -19.36
C GLU A 66 12.61 -4.15 -19.76
N GLY A 67 12.65 -4.46 -21.06
CA GLY A 67 12.03 -5.68 -21.60
C GLY A 67 10.54 -5.75 -21.27
N ASP A 68 10.15 -6.76 -20.50
CA ASP A 68 8.78 -6.98 -20.04
C ASP A 68 8.45 -6.27 -18.72
N GLU A 69 9.42 -5.62 -18.08
CA GLU A 69 9.24 -4.91 -16.82
C GLU A 69 8.94 -3.42 -17.03
N ILE A 70 8.00 -2.91 -16.23
CA ILE A 70 7.55 -1.52 -16.26
C ILE A 70 7.54 -0.99 -14.84
N ASP A 71 8.33 0.04 -14.59
CA ASP A 71 8.31 0.78 -13.34
C ASP A 71 7.32 1.93 -13.44
N VAL A 72 6.37 1.96 -12.51
CA VAL A 72 5.27 2.91 -12.47
C VAL A 72 5.23 3.58 -11.11
N GLU A 73 5.14 4.91 -11.11
CA GLU A 73 4.79 5.67 -9.92
C GLU A 73 3.37 6.23 -10.05
N VAL A 74 2.62 6.15 -8.96
CA VAL A 74 1.27 6.70 -8.89
C VAL A 74 1.06 7.46 -7.60
N ALA A 75 0.20 8.47 -7.64
CA ALA A 75 -0.45 8.99 -6.43
C ALA A 75 -1.73 8.19 -6.16
N PHE A 76 -2.07 8.01 -4.89
CA PHE A 76 -3.32 7.35 -4.51
C PHE A 76 -4.03 8.07 -3.36
N LEU A 77 -5.35 7.95 -3.37
CA LEU A 77 -6.22 8.20 -2.22
C LEU A 77 -7.01 6.92 -1.97
N LEU A 78 -6.86 6.36 -0.77
CA LEU A 78 -7.65 5.26 -0.27
C LEU A 78 -8.62 5.79 0.78
N TYR A 79 -9.90 5.84 0.41
CA TYR A 79 -10.96 6.09 1.36
C TYR A 79 -11.51 4.76 1.89
N ARG A 80 -11.76 4.70 3.19
CA ARG A 80 -12.40 3.56 3.86
C ARG A 80 -13.45 4.08 4.83
N SER A 81 -14.66 3.56 4.74
CA SER A 81 -15.65 3.66 5.82
C SER A 81 -16.05 2.29 6.35
N ARG A 82 -16.30 2.21 7.66
CA ARG A 82 -16.66 0.97 8.35
C ARG A 82 -17.71 1.24 9.43
N LEU A 83 -18.50 0.20 9.75
CA LEU A 83 -19.59 0.28 10.73
C LEU A 83 -20.48 1.50 10.44
N ASN A 84 -20.81 2.28 11.45
CA ASN A 84 -21.71 3.43 11.34
C ASN A 84 -20.96 4.74 11.09
N THR A 85 -19.78 4.94 11.69
CA THR A 85 -19.10 6.25 11.75
C THR A 85 -17.59 6.19 11.53
N GLU A 86 -17.01 5.00 11.39
CA GLU A 86 -15.56 4.91 11.23
C GLU A 86 -15.19 5.28 9.81
N GLU A 87 -14.42 6.35 9.66
CA GLU A 87 -13.89 6.81 8.38
C GLU A 87 -12.38 6.94 8.46
N THR A 88 -11.69 6.58 7.39
CA THR A 88 -10.25 6.68 7.31
C THR A 88 -9.87 7.02 5.87
N THR A 89 -8.99 8.00 5.72
CA THR A 89 -8.38 8.33 4.43
C THR A 89 -6.87 8.17 4.55
N TRP A 90 -6.31 7.42 3.61
CA TRP A 90 -4.87 7.36 3.39
C TRP A 90 -4.56 7.99 2.04
N VAL A 91 -3.54 8.84 2.03
CA VAL A 91 -3.01 9.48 0.83
C VAL A 91 -1.53 9.16 0.78
N GLY A 92 -1.00 9.00 -0.42
CA GLY A 92 0.42 8.76 -0.61
C GLY A 92 0.78 8.49 -2.06
N ARG A 93 1.98 7.96 -2.24
CA ARG A 93 2.46 7.43 -3.53
C ARG A 93 2.74 5.94 -3.45
N ARG A 94 2.66 5.27 -4.59
CA ARG A 94 3.20 3.91 -4.77
C ARG A 94 4.25 3.91 -5.86
N ALA A 95 5.30 3.14 -5.65
CA ALA A 95 6.25 2.73 -6.67
C ALA A 95 6.01 1.25 -6.94
N ASP A 96 5.47 0.95 -8.12
CA ASP A 96 5.07 -0.39 -8.54
C ASP A 96 6.04 -0.87 -9.65
N ARG A 97 6.46 -2.13 -9.55
CA ARG A 97 7.08 -2.85 -10.66
C ARG A 97 6.09 -3.84 -11.24
N LEU A 98 5.75 -3.66 -12.50
CA LEU A 98 4.87 -4.54 -13.26
C LEU A 98 5.69 -5.39 -14.21
N ARG A 99 5.24 -6.59 -14.51
CA ARG A 99 5.83 -7.45 -15.55
C ARG A 99 4.74 -7.99 -16.46
N ARG A 100 4.99 -7.96 -17.77
CA ARG A 100 4.16 -8.64 -18.76
C ARG A 100 4.43 -10.14 -18.70
N VAL A 101 3.37 -10.92 -18.49
CA VAL A 101 3.42 -12.39 -18.47
C VAL A 101 2.24 -12.88 -19.30
N ASN A 102 2.53 -13.55 -20.42
CA ASN A 102 1.51 -14.06 -21.36
C ASN A 102 0.52 -12.97 -21.82
N GLY A 103 1.01 -11.75 -22.08
CA GLY A 103 0.19 -10.61 -22.51
C GLY A 103 -0.52 -9.84 -21.38
N GLU A 104 -0.46 -10.32 -20.14
CA GLU A 104 -1.09 -9.67 -18.98
C GLU A 104 -0.07 -8.97 -18.09
N LEU A 105 -0.44 -7.85 -17.48
CA LEU A 105 0.38 -7.20 -16.46
C LEU A 105 0.19 -7.87 -15.11
N ARG A 106 1.30 -8.23 -14.48
CA ARG A 106 1.35 -8.78 -13.12
C ARG A 106 2.17 -7.85 -12.23
N LEU A 107 1.73 -7.66 -10.99
CA LEU A 107 2.47 -6.89 -9.99
C LEU A 107 3.62 -7.74 -9.43
N CYS A 108 4.85 -7.31 -9.66
CA CYS A 108 6.07 -7.97 -9.15
C CYS A 108 6.50 -7.42 -7.81
N ALA A 109 6.44 -6.10 -7.64
CA ALA A 109 6.78 -5.43 -6.40
C ALA A 109 5.93 -4.16 -6.24
N ARG A 110 5.69 -3.77 -5.00
CA ARG A 110 5.02 -2.53 -4.63
C ARG A 110 5.65 -1.96 -3.37
N GLU A 111 6.07 -0.71 -3.45
CA GLU A 111 6.39 0.09 -2.28
C GLU A 111 5.35 1.19 -2.10
N ILE A 112 4.73 1.24 -0.93
CA ILE A 112 3.72 2.25 -0.59
C ILE A 112 4.34 3.25 0.39
N TYR A 113 4.27 4.53 0.05
CA TYR A 113 4.76 5.64 0.86
C TYR A 113 3.56 6.48 1.29
N LEU A 114 3.22 6.43 2.57
CA LEU A 114 2.09 7.18 3.13
C LEU A 114 2.47 8.62 3.47
N ASP A 115 1.53 9.53 3.27
CA ASP A 115 1.61 10.93 3.69
C ASP A 115 1.18 11.13 5.16
N GLN A 116 1.55 10.17 6.01
CA GLN A 116 1.21 10.15 7.44
C GLN A 116 2.39 9.62 8.24
N THR A 117 2.80 10.37 9.27
CA THR A 117 3.79 9.93 10.26
C THR A 117 3.15 9.06 11.35
N LEU A 118 1.88 9.36 11.69
CA LEU A 118 1.10 8.62 12.67
C LEU A 118 -0.17 8.06 12.01
N ILE A 119 -0.35 6.74 12.11
CA ILE A 119 -1.54 6.06 11.63
C ILE A 119 -2.65 6.24 12.66
N ARG A 120 -3.67 7.01 12.31
CA ARG A 120 -4.84 7.28 13.16
C ARG A 120 -5.93 6.21 13.06
N ALA A 121 -5.80 5.31 12.09
CA ALA A 121 -6.70 4.19 11.90
C ALA A 121 -6.51 3.16 13.01
N THR A 122 -7.59 2.56 13.48
CA THR A 122 -7.56 1.46 14.45
C THR A 122 -6.83 0.21 13.91
N ASN A 123 -6.80 0.04 12.59
CA ASN A 123 -6.09 -1.02 11.89
C ASN A 123 -5.84 -0.65 10.41
N MET A 124 -5.05 -1.48 9.73
CA MET A 124 -4.84 -1.46 8.28
C MET A 124 -5.26 -2.81 7.70
N SER A 125 -6.54 -3.16 7.80
CA SER A 125 -7.08 -4.42 7.28
C SER A 125 -7.32 -4.42 5.77
N THR A 126 -7.06 -3.30 5.09
CA THR A 126 -7.24 -3.11 3.64
C THR A 126 -5.92 -3.29 2.87
N LEU A 127 -5.99 -3.58 1.57
CA LEU A 127 -4.82 -3.55 0.67
C LEU A 127 -4.71 -2.20 -0.04
N PHE A 128 -3.48 -1.79 -0.34
CA PHE A 128 -3.13 -0.49 -0.94
C PHE A 128 -2.62 -0.63 -2.37
#